data_AF-A0AAN8IIJ9-F1
#
_entry.id   AF-A0AAN8IIJ9-F1
#
_cell.length_a   1.000
_cell.length_b   1.000
_cell.length_c   1.000
_cell.angle_alpha   90.00
_cell.angle_beta   90.00
_cell.angle_gamma   90.00
#
_symmetry.space_group_name_H-M   'P 1'
#
loop_
_entity.id
_entity.type
_entity.pdbx_description
1 polymer ?
#
loop_
_entity_poly.entity_id
_entity_poly.type
_entity_poly.pdbx_seq_one_letter_code
_entity_poly.pdbx_strand_id
1 'polypeptide(L)' 'MLNVGEKHVNHGAAAVPVDADGLIEGNYDHVVSSFDEMNLKENLLRGVYAFGYEKPSAIQQRAIVPCCT' A
#
# COMPACT_ATOMS: atom_id res chain seq x y z
N MET A 1 -29.07 -24.03 4.72
CA MET A 1 -28.89 -23.34 6.01
C MET A 1 -28.19 -22.03 5.71
N LEU A 2 -28.82 -20.89 6.04
CA LEU A 2 -28.27 -19.55 5.85
C LEU A 2 -27.22 -19.29 6.93
N ASN A 3 -25.98 -18.95 6.56
CA ASN A 3 -25.00 -18.49 7.54
C ASN A 3 -25.08 -16.96 7.63
N VAL A 4 -25.84 -16.48 8.63
CA VAL A 4 -25.88 -15.07 9.04
C VAL A 4 -24.55 -14.75 9.70
N GLY A 5 -23.90 -13.67 9.24
CA GLY A 5 -22.54 -13.32 9.63
C GLY A 5 -22.39 -12.83 11.08
N GLU A 6 -21.15 -12.91 11.54
CA GLU A 6 -20.65 -12.08 12.64
C GLU A 6 -19.57 -11.16 12.08
N LYS A 7 -19.90 -9.87 12.05
CA LYS A 7 -18.97 -8.78 11.76
C LYS A 7 -18.18 -8.52 13.04
N HIS A 8 -16.89 -8.86 13.06
CA HIS A 8 -15.98 -8.30 14.04
C HIS A 8 -15.16 -7.18 13.39
N VAL A 9 -15.65 -5.95 13.62
CA VAL A 9 -14.89 -4.72 13.41
C VAL A 9 -13.86 -4.64 14.53
N ASN A 10 -12.57 -4.75 14.20
CA ASN A 10 -11.49 -4.32 15.08
C ASN A 10 -10.66 -3.25 14.38
N HIS A 11 -10.96 -2.00 14.71
CA HIS A 11 -10.05 -0.88 14.51
C HIS A 11 -9.01 -0.96 15.64
N GLY A 12 -7.86 -1.55 15.35
CA GLY A 12 -6.69 -1.52 16.21
C GLY A 12 -5.48 -1.44 15.30
N ALA A 13 -4.54 -0.54 15.62
CA ALA A 13 -3.27 -0.43 14.94
C ALA A 13 -2.51 -1.77 15.04
N ALA A 14 -2.77 -2.66 14.10
CA ALA A 14 -2.18 -3.99 14.02
C ALA A 14 -1.28 -4.00 12.79
N ALA A 15 -0.01 -4.28 13.01
CA ALA A 15 0.95 -4.55 11.95
C ALA A 15 0.31 -5.47 10.92
N VAL A 16 0.26 -5.01 9.67
CA VAL A 16 -0.23 -5.81 8.54
C VAL A 16 0.57 -7.12 8.57
N PRO A 17 -0.08 -8.29 8.68
CA PRO A 17 0.63 -9.55 8.70
C PRO A 17 1.36 -9.67 7.36
N VAL A 18 2.68 -9.48 7.40
CA VAL A 18 3.56 -9.90 6.32
C VAL A 18 3.74 -11.39 6.54
N ASP A 19 3.09 -12.22 5.72
CA ASP A 19 3.45 -13.63 5.65
C ASP A 19 4.92 -13.79 5.21
N ALA A 20 5.46 -15.00 5.32
CA ALA A 20 6.88 -15.28 5.09
C ALA A 20 7.36 -14.86 3.68
N ASP A 21 6.44 -14.66 2.74
CA ASP A 21 6.66 -14.21 1.37
C ASP A 21 6.44 -12.69 1.17
N GLY A 22 6.06 -11.97 2.23
CA GLY A 22 5.78 -10.54 2.20
C GLY A 22 4.50 -10.17 1.45
N LEU A 23 3.54 -11.10 1.34
CA LEU A 23 2.27 -10.83 0.69
C LEU A 23 1.45 -9.87 1.58
N ILE A 24 0.93 -8.83 0.94
CA ILE A 24 0.02 -7.87 1.57
C ILE A 24 -1.33 -8.14 0.92
N GLU A 25 -2.24 -8.76 1.66
CA GLU A 25 -3.60 -9.00 1.20
C GLU A 25 -4.46 -7.74 1.37
N GLY A 26 -5.12 -7.32 0.29
CA GLY A 26 -5.98 -6.16 0.25
C GLY A 26 -7.04 -6.29 -0.84
N ASN A 27 -7.98 -5.35 -0.88
CA ASN A 27 -9.02 -5.28 -1.92
C ASN A 27 -8.57 -4.51 -3.18
N TYR A 28 -7.26 -4.25 -3.29
CA TYR A 28 -6.66 -3.45 -4.35
C TYR A 28 -5.47 -4.21 -4.93
N ASP A 29 -5.61 -4.67 -6.16
CA ASP A 29 -4.67 -5.60 -6.81
C ASP A 29 -3.53 -4.91 -7.56
N HIS A 30 -3.57 -3.58 -7.67
CA HIS A 30 -2.57 -2.84 -8.45
C HIS A 30 -1.30 -2.58 -7.62
N VAL A 31 -0.17 -3.05 -8.14
CA VAL A 31 1.16 -2.91 -7.53
C VAL A 31 2.07 -2.16 -8.49
N VAL A 32 2.68 -1.07 -8.01
CA VAL A 32 3.57 -0.22 -8.83
C VAL A 32 5.00 -0.26 -8.30
N SER A 33 5.95 -0.65 -9.14
CA SER A 33 7.34 -0.91 -8.75
C SER A 33 8.26 0.31 -8.71
N SER A 34 7.86 1.43 -9.31
CA SER A 34 8.66 2.67 -9.35
C SER A 34 7.83 3.90 -8.94
N PHE A 35 8.46 4.89 -8.31
CA PHE A 35 7.79 6.16 -8.00
C PHE A 35 7.42 6.95 -9.26
N ASP A 36 8.16 6.78 -10.37
CA ASP A 36 7.86 7.43 -11.66
C ASP A 36 6.54 6.94 -12.28
N GLU A 37 6.16 5.69 -12.01
CA GLU A 37 4.94 5.06 -12.54
C GLU A 37 3.71 5.36 -11.68
N MET A 38 3.89 5.98 -10.51
CA MET A 38 2.80 6.29 -9.58
C MET A 38 2.05 7.57 -9.93
N ASN A 39 2.40 8.29 -11.01
CA ASN A 39 1.75 9.54 -11.43
C ASN A 39 1.71 10.64 -10.33
N LEU A 40 2.76 10.71 -9.52
CA LEU A 40 2.89 11.71 -8.45
C LEU A 40 3.13 13.12 -9.03
N LYS A 41 2.68 14.15 -8.31
CA LYS A 41 3.05 15.54 -8.62
C LYS A 41 4.57 15.68 -8.62
N GLU A 42 5.13 16.36 -9.62
CA GLU A 42 6.58 16.50 -9.83
C GLU A 42 7.34 16.97 -8.57
N ASN A 43 6.82 17.97 -7.86
CA ASN A 43 7.45 18.47 -6.62
C ASN A 43 7.51 17.40 -5.52
N LEU A 44 6.50 16.53 -5.43
CA LEU A 44 6.47 15.41 -4.48
C LEU A 44 7.47 14.33 -4.91
N LEU A 45 7.45 13.93 -6.19
CA LEU A 45 8.40 12.94 -6.73
C LEU A 45 9.85 13.37 -6.50
N ARG A 46 10.18 14.64 -6.77
CA ARG A 46 11.50 15.20 -6.46
C ARG A 46 11.83 15.14 -4.97
N GLY A 47 10.85 15.41 -4.11
CA GLY A 47 11.02 15.32 -2.66
C GLY A 47 11.32 13.90 -2.17
N VAL A 48 10.65 12.89 -2.75
CA VAL A 48 10.89 11.47 -2.45
C VAL A 48 12.34 11.08 -2.74
N TYR A 49 12.83 11.43 -3.94
CA TYR A 49 14.22 11.14 -4.33
C TYR A 49 15.24 11.98 -3.55
N ALA A 50 14.96 13.25 -3.27
CA ALA A 50 15.84 14.11 -2.47
C ALA A 50 15.99 13.63 -1.02
N PHE A 51 14.98 12.95 -0.49
CA PHE A 51 15.04 12.31 0.84
C PHE A 51 15.83 11.00 0.83
N GLY A 52 16.18 10.45 -0.34
CA GLY A 52 16.97 9.23 -0.48
C GLY A 52 16.16 7.95 -0.69
N TYR A 53 14.85 8.05 -0.98
CA TYR A 53 14.08 6.88 -1.40
C TYR A 53 14.33 6.60 -2.88
N GLU A 54 14.88 5.44 -3.20
CA GLU A 54 15.14 5.02 -4.58
C GLU A 54 14.03 4.12 -5.15
N LYS A 55 13.45 3.28 -4.30
CA LYS A 55 12.38 2.35 -4.66
C LYS A 55 11.29 2.32 -3.59
N PRO A 56 10.02 2.15 -3.99
CA PRO A 56 8.92 1.97 -3.06
C PRO A 56 9.05 0.65 -2.28
N SER A 57 8.83 0.69 -0.97
CA SER A 57 8.66 -0.51 -0.14
C SER A 57 7.38 -1.28 -0.50
N ALA A 58 7.26 -2.54 -0.08
CA ALA A 58 6.10 -3.38 -0.43
C ALA A 58 4.74 -2.74 -0.10
N ILE A 59 4.67 -1.98 1.01
CA ILE A 59 3.49 -1.21 1.41
C ILE A 59 3.27 -0.02 0.47
N GLN A 60 4.33 0.73 0.14
CA GLN A 60 4.28 1.89 -0.74
C GLN A 60 3.84 1.52 -2.17
N GLN A 61 4.30 0.37 -2.69
CA GLN A 61 3.95 -0.13 -4.02
C GLN A 61 2.44 -0.35 -4.20
N ARG A 62 1.72 -0.62 -3.10
CA ARG A 62 0.27 -0.90 -3.09
C ARG A 62 -0.57 0.28 -2.62
N ALA A 63 -0.02 1.12 -1.73
CA ALA A 63 -0.81 2.13 -1.03
C ALA A 63 -0.71 3.54 -1.63
N ILE A 64 0.38 3.88 -2.34
CA ILE A 64 0.59 5.27 -2.77
C ILE A 64 -0.43 5.71 -3.82
N VAL A 65 -0.64 4.91 -4.86
CA VAL A 65 -1.61 5.23 -5.93
C VAL A 65 -3.02 5.45 -5.36
N PRO A 66 -3.65 4.51 -4.63
CA PRO A 66 -5.00 4.73 -4.10
C PRO A 66 -5.10 5.85 -3.04
N CYS A 67 -3.98 6.33 -2.48
CA CYS A 67 -3.97 7.36 -1.44
C CYS A 67 -3.63 8.76 -1.95
N CYS A 68 -2.73 8.88 -2.93
CA CYS A 68 -2.08 10.14 -3.32
C CYS A 68 -2.35 10.57 -4.76
N THR A 69 -2.96 9.72 -5.60
CA THR A 69 -3.28 10.02 -7.00
C THR A 69 -4.76 9.91 -7.28
#